data_AF-A0A9W6L7Z1-F1
#
_entry.id   AF-A0A9W6L7Z1-F1
#
_cell.length_a   1.000
_cell.length_b   1.000
_cell.length_c   1.000
_cell.angle_alpha   90.00
_cell.angle_beta   90.00
_cell.angle_gamma   90.00
#
_symmetry.space_group_name_H-M   'P 1'
#
loop_
_entity.id
_entity.type
_entity.pdbx_description
1 polymer ?
#
loop_
_entity_poly.entity_id
_entity_poly.type
_entity_poly.pdbx_seq_one_letter_code
_entity_poly.pdbx_strand_id
1 'polypeptide(L)'
;MTDEHGPTWVGETDVDDVAGLHVEPRYTAARLLVTAHGDAVGQVTVPLRAGVADAVTVADAVREQLGALPEPRPVPSSVEPVTVVIATRGRAESLGRAVRAVLAGDHPAVTVLVVDNDPADDATERVVAAIGDPRVRYLREPRRGTSAGRNRGLAEAETRLVAFTDDDTEVDTAWARRLAGAFAADPEVVCVSGPVLAARLDTEQELLADATLGWAKGFRPRTFSLAAPPADSAIFPFAPGLLGIGANLAVRADVAREIGGFDEAFGPGSPTRSGEDCEFLVRLVLAGHVLAYEPAAWVRHHHRSDLVGLQEQVEGYAVGLAGFLTKVALSPRGRAAALRRIPAAVRRLGAIADRDAGVTGGAEPAAPGSGRRHRALLSGPWLYLRSRRRALRSGGRVPPLVLAAVPPARAERPREPVLGLH
;
A
#
# COMPACT_ATOMS: atom_id res chain seq x y z
N MET A 1 15.56 -25.74 -21.63
CA MET A 1 15.79 -24.79 -20.52
C MET A 1 15.91 -23.42 -21.15
N THR A 2 14.77 -22.73 -21.26
CA THR A 2 14.62 -21.39 -21.80
C THR A 2 15.16 -20.36 -20.81
N ASP A 3 15.85 -19.34 -21.31
CA ASP A 3 16.29 -18.16 -20.55
C ASP A 3 15.09 -17.47 -19.89
N GLU A 4 14.75 -17.83 -18.65
CA GLU A 4 13.64 -17.24 -17.89
C GLU A 4 14.00 -15.91 -17.19
N HIS A 5 15.23 -15.39 -17.38
CA HIS A 5 15.77 -14.29 -16.55
C HIS A 5 16.13 -13.02 -17.34
N GLY A 6 15.58 -12.84 -18.54
CA GLY A 6 15.80 -11.64 -19.35
C GLY A 6 14.91 -10.44 -18.97
N PRO A 7 15.25 -9.23 -19.42
CA PRO A 7 14.46 -8.04 -19.15
C PRO A 7 13.02 -8.21 -19.65
N THR A 8 12.08 -7.73 -18.84
CA THR A 8 10.64 -7.86 -19.08
C THR A 8 10.02 -6.49 -19.28
N TRP A 9 9.39 -6.27 -20.42
CA TRP A 9 8.67 -5.03 -20.68
C TRP A 9 7.39 -4.99 -19.84
N VAL A 10 6.97 -3.83 -19.33
CA VAL A 10 5.74 -3.69 -18.55
C VAL A 10 4.72 -2.90 -19.34
N GLY A 11 3.47 -3.39 -19.42
CA GLY A 11 2.40 -2.72 -20.15
C GLY A 11 1.01 -3.08 -19.68
N GLU A 12 0.02 -2.77 -20.52
CA GLU A 12 -1.40 -3.05 -20.31
C GLU A 12 -2.00 -3.71 -21.55
N THR A 13 -3.07 -4.46 -21.37
CA THR A 13 -3.91 -4.99 -22.44
C THR A 13 -5.34 -5.12 -21.94
N ASP A 14 -6.32 -4.90 -22.82
CA ASP A 14 -7.73 -5.10 -22.49
C ASP A 14 -8.24 -6.41 -23.12
N VAL A 15 -9.04 -7.17 -22.37
CA VAL A 15 -9.57 -8.47 -22.85
C VAL A 15 -10.46 -8.31 -24.08
N ASP A 16 -11.09 -7.14 -24.26
CA ASP A 16 -11.96 -6.85 -25.40
C ASP A 16 -11.16 -6.35 -26.63
N ASP A 17 -9.91 -5.93 -26.46
CA ASP A 17 -9.05 -5.35 -27.51
C ASP A 17 -7.59 -5.84 -27.40
N VAL A 18 -7.42 -7.16 -27.46
CA VAL A 18 -6.09 -7.77 -27.38
C VAL A 18 -5.31 -7.55 -28.69
N ALA A 19 -4.29 -6.71 -28.63
CA ALA A 19 -3.37 -6.44 -29.73
C ALA A 19 -2.04 -7.20 -29.60
N GLY A 20 -1.35 -7.34 -30.74
CA GLY A 20 0.05 -7.80 -30.74
C GLY A 20 0.97 -6.73 -30.14
N LEU A 21 2.10 -7.18 -29.60
CA LEU A 21 3.13 -6.33 -28.98
C LEU A 21 4.34 -6.19 -29.90
N HIS A 22 4.86 -4.97 -29.98
CA HIS A 22 6.14 -4.67 -30.60
C HIS A 22 6.88 -3.64 -29.74
N VAL A 23 7.92 -4.11 -29.07
CA VAL A 23 8.76 -3.34 -28.14
C VAL A 23 10.24 -3.50 -28.51
N GLU A 24 11.13 -2.84 -27.78
CA GLU A 24 12.57 -2.94 -28.04
C GLU A 24 13.05 -4.41 -28.05
N PRO A 25 13.87 -4.82 -29.04
CA PRO A 25 14.29 -6.22 -29.20
C PRO A 25 15.03 -6.84 -28.01
N ARG A 26 15.50 -6.01 -27.07
CA ARG A 26 16.16 -6.46 -25.84
C ARG A 26 15.23 -7.24 -24.91
N TYR A 27 13.92 -6.98 -24.95
CA TYR A 27 12.95 -7.60 -24.06
C TYR A 27 12.61 -9.03 -24.49
N THR A 28 12.70 -9.96 -23.54
CA THR A 28 12.41 -11.39 -23.76
C THR A 28 11.01 -11.79 -23.31
N ALA A 29 10.34 -10.92 -22.53
CA ALA A 29 8.98 -11.09 -22.07
C ALA A 29 8.27 -9.74 -21.90
N ALA A 30 6.95 -9.77 -21.79
CA ALA A 30 6.09 -8.65 -21.42
C ALA A 30 5.21 -9.02 -20.22
N ARG A 31 5.28 -8.26 -19.12
CA ARG A 31 4.36 -8.32 -17.99
C ARG A 31 3.22 -7.32 -18.22
N LEU A 32 2.04 -7.84 -18.56
CA LEU A 32 0.86 -7.05 -18.87
C LEU A 32 -0.09 -7.03 -17.69
N LEU A 33 -0.52 -5.85 -17.27
CA LEU A 33 -1.78 -5.70 -16.53
C LEU A 33 -2.92 -5.94 -17.52
N VAL A 34 -3.83 -6.86 -17.16
CA VAL A 34 -4.99 -7.17 -17.98
C VAL A 34 -6.19 -6.44 -17.39
N THR A 35 -6.89 -5.67 -18.21
CA THR A 35 -8.15 -5.01 -17.87
C THR A 35 -9.32 -5.66 -18.59
N ALA A 36 -10.50 -5.61 -17.98
CA ALA A 36 -11.76 -5.92 -18.62
C ALA A 36 -12.76 -4.82 -18.29
N HIS A 37 -13.29 -4.15 -19.31
CA HIS A 37 -14.22 -3.02 -19.15
C HIS A 37 -13.69 -1.93 -18.19
N GLY A 38 -12.38 -1.71 -18.19
CA GLY A 38 -11.71 -0.74 -17.31
C GLY A 38 -11.48 -1.21 -15.87
N ASP A 39 -11.74 -2.47 -15.53
CA ASP A 39 -11.39 -3.10 -14.25
C ASP A 39 -10.11 -3.94 -14.40
N ALA A 40 -9.15 -3.81 -13.48
CA ALA A 40 -7.99 -4.71 -13.48
C ALA A 40 -8.40 -6.10 -13.01
N VAL A 41 -8.18 -7.10 -13.88
CA VAL A 41 -8.59 -8.50 -13.65
C VAL A 41 -7.43 -9.46 -13.41
N GLY A 42 -6.21 -9.06 -13.76
CA GLY A 42 -5.06 -9.94 -13.63
C GLY A 42 -3.75 -9.36 -14.14
N GLN A 43 -2.68 -10.12 -13.98
CA GLN A 43 -1.41 -9.88 -14.65
C GLN A 43 -0.98 -11.15 -15.37
N VAL A 44 -0.46 -10.99 -16.59
CA VAL A 44 0.09 -12.10 -17.37
C VAL A 44 1.50 -11.80 -17.85
N THR A 45 2.28 -12.84 -18.04
CA THR A 45 3.61 -12.75 -18.64
C THR A 45 3.58 -13.38 -20.02
N VAL A 46 3.82 -12.59 -21.06
CA VAL A 46 3.83 -13.02 -22.46
C VAL A 46 5.29 -13.17 -22.92
N PRO A 47 5.71 -14.33 -23.45
CA PRO A 47 7.05 -14.46 -24.03
C PRO A 47 7.17 -13.63 -25.31
N LEU A 48 8.31 -12.96 -25.50
CA LEU A 48 8.60 -12.17 -26.70
C LEU A 48 9.74 -12.81 -27.50
N ARG A 49 9.66 -12.72 -28.83
CA ARG A 49 10.77 -13.08 -29.73
C ARG A 49 11.28 -11.81 -30.40
N ALA A 50 12.51 -11.40 -30.06
CA ALA A 50 13.10 -10.14 -30.53
C ALA A 50 12.17 -8.94 -30.31
N GLY A 51 11.55 -8.85 -29.14
CA GLY A 51 10.63 -7.76 -28.79
C GLY A 51 9.22 -7.86 -29.39
N VAL A 52 8.85 -8.99 -30.02
CA VAL A 52 7.56 -9.15 -30.70
C VAL A 52 6.76 -10.32 -30.13
N ALA A 53 5.45 -10.12 -29.96
CA ALA A 53 4.44 -11.17 -29.80
C ALA A 53 3.20 -10.80 -30.63
N ASP A 54 2.62 -11.77 -31.34
CA ASP A 54 1.38 -11.54 -32.06
C ASP A 54 0.16 -11.54 -31.12
N ALA A 55 -0.98 -11.04 -31.61
CA ALA A 55 -2.21 -10.93 -30.82
C ALA A 55 -2.69 -12.30 -30.30
N VAL A 56 -2.45 -13.38 -31.05
CA VAL A 56 -2.83 -14.75 -30.65
C VAL A 56 -2.02 -15.18 -29.42
N THR A 57 -0.70 -14.96 -29.44
CA THR A 57 0.18 -15.26 -28.31
C THR A 57 -0.23 -14.49 -27.05
N VAL A 58 -0.59 -13.21 -27.20
CA VAL A 58 -1.06 -12.40 -26.07
C VAL A 58 -2.42 -12.92 -25.55
N ALA A 59 -3.37 -13.21 -26.45
CA ALA A 59 -4.69 -13.70 -26.07
C ALA A 59 -4.64 -15.09 -25.40
N ASP A 60 -3.75 -15.96 -25.86
CA ASP A 60 -3.54 -17.28 -25.26
C ASP A 60 -2.92 -17.15 -23.87
N ALA A 61 -1.93 -16.27 -23.68
CA ALA A 61 -1.38 -15.98 -22.36
C ALA A 61 -2.44 -15.46 -21.38
N VAL A 62 -3.33 -14.56 -21.82
CA VAL A 62 -4.48 -14.08 -21.03
C VAL A 62 -5.37 -15.26 -20.60
N ARG A 63 -5.78 -16.08 -21.57
CA ARG A 63 -6.70 -17.21 -21.34
C ARG A 63 -6.11 -18.28 -20.44
N GLU A 64 -4.84 -18.65 -20.65
CA GLU A 64 -4.18 -19.73 -19.93
C GLU A 64 -3.80 -19.33 -18.51
N GLN A 65 -3.30 -18.10 -18.31
CA GLN A 65 -2.78 -17.66 -17.00
C GLN A 65 -3.86 -17.10 -16.09
N LEU A 66 -4.89 -16.43 -16.62
CA LEU A 66 -6.01 -15.93 -15.81
C LEU A 66 -7.14 -16.94 -15.69
N GLY A 67 -7.27 -17.85 -16.66
CA GLY A 67 -8.37 -18.79 -16.71
C GLY A 67 -9.71 -18.09 -16.93
N ALA A 68 -10.73 -18.50 -16.16
CA ALA A 68 -12.04 -17.85 -16.19
C ALA A 68 -11.94 -16.44 -15.59
N LEU A 69 -12.22 -15.44 -16.43
CA LEU A 69 -12.29 -14.06 -15.99
C LEU A 69 -13.44 -13.86 -14.99
N PRO A 70 -13.26 -12.97 -14.00
CA PRO A 70 -14.35 -12.62 -13.10
C PRO A 70 -15.51 -11.98 -13.89
N GLU A 71 -16.72 -12.15 -13.38
CA GLU A 71 -17.90 -11.46 -13.92
C GLU A 71 -17.66 -9.93 -13.93
N PRO A 72 -18.01 -9.23 -15.02
CA PRO A 72 -17.94 -7.78 -15.09
C PRO A 72 -18.64 -7.14 -13.90
N ARG A 73 -17.93 -6.23 -13.23
CA ARG A 73 -18.49 -5.41 -12.16
C ARG A 73 -18.38 -3.95 -12.58
N PRO A 74 -19.40 -3.11 -12.32
CA PRO A 74 -19.23 -1.68 -12.47
C PRO A 74 -18.19 -1.18 -11.45
N VAL A 75 -17.09 -0.61 -11.96
CA VAL A 75 -16.06 -0.01 -11.12
C VAL A 75 -16.65 1.20 -10.38
N PRO A 76 -16.68 1.21 -9.05
CA PRO A 76 -17.16 2.37 -8.32
C PRO A 76 -16.35 3.61 -8.69
N SER A 77 -17.04 4.72 -8.97
CA SER A 77 -16.40 6.00 -9.24
C SER A 77 -17.15 7.13 -8.53
N SER A 78 -16.42 8.16 -8.15
CA SER A 78 -16.97 9.36 -7.52
C SER A 78 -16.14 10.59 -7.88
N VAL A 79 -16.73 11.76 -7.71
CA VAL A 79 -16.09 13.08 -7.88
C VAL A 79 -15.81 13.78 -6.55
N GLU A 80 -15.97 13.06 -5.41
CA GLU A 80 -15.64 13.56 -4.08
C GLU A 80 -14.19 14.07 -4.05
N PRO A 81 -13.93 15.32 -3.63
CA PRO A 81 -12.59 15.88 -3.65
C PRO A 81 -11.55 15.04 -2.88
N VAL A 82 -10.36 14.88 -3.48
CA VAL A 82 -9.26 14.09 -2.92
C VAL A 82 -8.01 14.97 -2.78
N THR A 83 -7.43 14.98 -1.58
CA THR A 83 -6.09 15.51 -1.36
C THR A 83 -5.09 14.37 -1.44
N VAL A 84 -4.17 14.43 -2.39
CA VAL A 84 -3.06 13.48 -2.54
C VAL A 84 -1.84 14.03 -1.81
N VAL A 85 -1.30 13.26 -0.87
CA VAL A 85 -0.09 13.61 -0.10
C VAL A 85 1.07 12.77 -0.62
N ILE A 86 2.12 13.45 -1.09
CA ILE A 86 3.38 12.83 -1.50
C ILE A 86 4.48 13.35 -0.59
N ALA A 87 4.91 12.51 0.35
CA ALA A 87 6.05 12.82 1.22
C ALA A 87 7.34 12.39 0.51
N THR A 88 8.27 13.33 0.37
CA THR A 88 9.50 13.13 -0.39
C THR A 88 10.71 13.66 0.35
N ARG A 89 11.89 13.16 -0.02
CA ARG A 89 13.14 13.67 0.52
C ARG A 89 14.32 13.41 -0.41
N GLY A 90 14.91 14.48 -0.93
CA GLY A 90 16.13 14.39 -1.75
C GLY A 90 15.94 13.56 -3.03
N ARG A 91 14.69 13.42 -3.51
CA ARG A 91 14.30 12.62 -4.68
C ARG A 91 13.52 13.47 -5.69
N ALA A 92 14.00 14.68 -5.95
CA ALA A 92 13.27 15.70 -6.71
C ALA A 92 12.86 15.23 -8.12
N GLU A 93 13.71 14.47 -8.82
CA GLU A 93 13.37 13.92 -10.15
C GLU A 93 12.23 12.89 -10.11
N SER A 94 12.30 11.97 -9.15
CA SER A 94 11.27 10.94 -8.97
C SER A 94 9.93 11.57 -8.63
N LEU A 95 9.94 12.50 -7.67
CA LEU A 95 8.78 13.30 -7.29
C LEU A 95 8.12 13.98 -8.50
N GLY A 96 8.93 14.57 -9.40
CA GLY A 96 8.41 15.22 -10.59
C GLY A 96 7.60 14.27 -11.48
N ARG A 97 7.97 12.99 -11.56
CA ARG A 97 7.17 11.96 -12.27
C ARG A 97 5.88 11.65 -11.51
N ALA A 98 5.97 11.39 -10.21
CA ALA A 98 4.81 11.05 -9.39
C ALA A 98 3.73 12.15 -9.39
N VAL A 99 4.14 13.42 -9.24
CA VAL A 99 3.19 14.55 -9.29
C VAL A 99 2.53 14.63 -10.67
N ARG A 100 3.30 14.50 -11.77
CA ARG A 100 2.71 14.53 -13.13
C ARG A 100 1.74 13.38 -13.37
N ALA A 101 2.03 12.18 -12.87
CA ALA A 101 1.12 11.04 -12.98
C ALA A 101 -0.22 11.34 -12.29
N VAL A 102 -0.20 11.94 -11.09
CA VAL A 102 -1.42 12.36 -10.39
C VAL A 102 -2.17 13.46 -11.14
N LEU A 103 -1.47 14.45 -11.69
CA LEU A 103 -2.08 15.57 -12.42
C LEU A 103 -2.70 15.17 -13.77
N ALA A 104 -2.22 14.08 -14.38
CA ALA A 104 -2.73 13.51 -15.62
C ALA A 104 -4.03 12.69 -15.43
N GLY A 105 -4.44 12.46 -14.17
CA GLY A 105 -5.65 11.69 -13.86
C GLY A 105 -6.95 12.37 -14.28
N ASP A 106 -8.01 11.58 -14.41
CA ASP A 106 -9.35 11.97 -14.89
C ASP A 106 -10.26 12.57 -13.81
N HIS A 107 -9.81 12.57 -12.55
CA HIS A 107 -10.62 13.04 -11.43
C HIS A 107 -10.68 14.58 -11.38
N PRO A 108 -11.88 15.20 -11.35
CA PRO A 108 -12.03 16.65 -11.53
C PRO A 108 -11.56 17.49 -10.33
N ALA A 109 -11.47 16.90 -9.14
CA ALA A 109 -11.21 17.63 -7.89
C ALA A 109 -10.04 17.02 -7.10
N VAL A 110 -8.82 17.12 -7.65
CA VAL A 110 -7.58 16.67 -6.99
C VAL A 110 -6.74 17.87 -6.55
N THR A 111 -6.28 17.84 -5.31
CA THR A 111 -5.20 18.70 -4.79
C THR A 111 -4.00 17.85 -4.44
N VAL A 112 -2.79 18.27 -4.80
CA VAL A 112 -1.54 17.56 -4.48
C VAL A 112 -0.76 18.35 -3.45
N LEU A 113 -0.51 17.75 -2.29
CA LEU A 113 0.39 18.26 -1.26
C LEU A 113 1.73 17.54 -1.37
N VAL A 114 2.75 18.25 -1.85
CA VAL A 114 4.13 17.79 -1.82
C VAL A 114 4.72 18.18 -0.48
N VAL A 115 5.08 17.18 0.33
CA VAL A 115 5.70 17.39 1.64
C VAL A 115 7.19 17.06 1.57
N ASP A 116 8.01 18.10 1.49
CA ASP A 116 9.47 18.00 1.49
C ASP A 116 9.98 17.76 2.92
N ASN A 117 10.44 16.54 3.17
CA ASN A 117 10.73 16.03 4.50
C ASN A 117 12.22 16.13 4.85
N ASP A 118 12.56 16.96 5.83
CA ASP A 118 13.94 17.24 6.27
C ASP A 118 14.85 17.56 5.07
N PRO A 119 14.52 18.61 4.28
CA PRO A 119 15.27 18.97 3.09
C PRO A 119 16.67 19.48 3.45
N ALA A 120 17.66 19.10 2.65
CA ALA A 120 19.03 19.58 2.76
C ALA A 120 19.32 20.79 1.84
N ASP A 121 18.49 20.97 0.82
CA ASP A 121 18.59 22.01 -0.21
C ASP A 121 17.17 22.40 -0.70
N ASP A 122 17.09 23.18 -1.78
CA ASP A 122 15.86 23.67 -2.40
C ASP A 122 15.45 22.88 -3.66
N ALA A 123 16.07 21.73 -3.95
CA ALA A 123 15.85 21.01 -5.22
C ALA A 123 14.40 20.56 -5.40
N THR A 124 13.78 20.05 -4.33
CA THR A 124 12.36 19.67 -4.31
C THR A 124 11.46 20.87 -4.62
N GLU A 125 11.71 22.01 -3.96
CA GLU A 125 10.93 23.24 -4.15
C GLU A 125 11.03 23.75 -5.59
N ARG A 126 12.24 23.74 -6.17
CA ARG A 126 12.46 24.11 -7.57
C ARG A 126 11.70 23.21 -8.55
N VAL A 127 11.66 21.90 -8.31
CA VAL A 127 10.87 20.98 -9.14
C VAL A 127 9.38 21.28 -9.04
N VAL A 128 8.85 21.51 -7.84
CA VAL A 128 7.43 21.85 -7.66
C VAL A 128 7.09 23.20 -8.32
N ALA A 129 7.92 24.21 -8.14
CA ALA A 129 7.74 25.52 -8.77
C ALA A 129 7.74 25.41 -10.31
N ALA A 130 8.60 24.57 -10.89
CA ALA A 130 8.68 24.34 -12.33
C ALA A 130 7.44 23.61 -12.90
N ILE A 131 6.69 22.86 -12.08
CA ILE A 131 5.42 22.25 -12.50
C ILE A 131 4.36 23.33 -12.74
N GLY A 132 4.31 24.37 -11.90
CA GLY A 132 3.45 25.54 -12.10
C GLY A 132 1.95 25.28 -12.11
N ASP A 133 1.49 24.09 -11.72
CA ASP A 133 0.07 23.72 -11.68
C ASP A 133 -0.55 24.18 -10.34
N PRO A 134 -1.66 24.95 -10.36
CA PRO A 134 -2.28 25.48 -9.15
C PRO A 134 -2.84 24.42 -8.21
N ARG A 135 -3.02 23.17 -8.67
CA ARG A 135 -3.44 22.04 -7.83
C ARG A 135 -2.31 21.56 -6.92
N VAL A 136 -1.06 21.95 -7.16
CA VAL A 136 0.12 21.48 -6.41
C VAL A 136 0.54 22.51 -5.37
N ARG A 137 0.64 22.09 -4.11
CA ARG A 137 1.10 22.91 -2.98
C ARG A 137 2.36 22.28 -2.38
N TYR A 138 3.40 23.10 -2.22
CA TYR A 138 4.64 22.71 -1.55
C TYR A 138 4.54 22.98 -0.04
N LEU A 139 4.97 22.01 0.76
CA LEU A 139 5.03 22.08 2.22
C LEU A 139 6.39 21.59 2.69
N ARG A 140 6.96 22.25 3.71
CA ARG A 140 8.16 21.78 4.41
C ARG A 140 7.81 21.09 5.72
N GLU A 141 8.38 19.91 5.96
CA GLU A 141 8.37 19.23 7.27
C GLU A 141 9.80 19.05 7.76
N PRO A 142 10.27 19.82 8.75
CA PRO A 142 11.66 19.75 9.21
C PRO A 142 12.00 18.46 9.98
N ARG A 143 11.02 17.70 10.48
CA ARG A 143 11.27 16.47 11.23
C ARG A 143 11.43 15.30 10.28
N ARG A 144 12.63 14.72 10.25
CA ARG A 144 12.94 13.52 9.47
C ARG A 144 12.00 12.35 9.79
N GLY A 145 11.40 11.78 8.74
CA GLY A 145 10.65 10.52 8.75
C GLY A 145 9.42 10.58 7.85
N THR A 146 9.18 9.53 7.06
CA THR A 146 8.02 9.51 6.14
C THR A 146 6.70 9.73 6.87
N SER A 147 6.53 9.14 8.07
CA SER A 147 5.34 9.34 8.90
C SER A 147 5.14 10.79 9.32
N ALA A 148 6.22 11.54 9.57
CA ALA A 148 6.13 12.96 9.87
C ALA A 148 5.66 13.75 8.63
N GLY A 149 6.19 13.42 7.45
CA GLY A 149 5.75 13.99 6.18
C GLY A 149 4.27 13.70 5.88
N ARG A 150 3.85 12.43 5.98
CA ARG A 150 2.44 12.04 5.80
C ARG A 150 1.52 12.70 6.81
N ASN A 151 1.94 12.79 8.08
CA ASN A 151 1.17 13.49 9.12
C ASN A 151 1.05 14.98 8.86
N ARG A 152 2.10 15.63 8.33
CA ARG A 152 2.04 17.04 7.93
C ARG A 152 1.04 17.24 6.80
N GLY A 153 1.11 16.42 5.75
CA GLY A 153 0.13 16.46 4.66
C GLY A 153 -1.29 16.19 5.14
N LEU A 154 -1.49 15.20 6.01
CA LEU A 154 -2.80 14.91 6.61
C LEU A 154 -3.33 16.07 7.46
N ALA A 155 -2.46 16.82 8.13
CA ALA A 155 -2.88 17.99 8.92
C ALA A 155 -3.31 19.16 8.03
N GLU A 156 -2.67 19.33 6.87
CA GLU A 156 -2.90 20.44 5.92
C GLU A 156 -3.99 20.13 4.88
N ALA A 157 -4.37 18.86 4.73
CA ALA A 157 -5.41 18.46 3.79
C ALA A 157 -6.79 19.01 4.20
N GLU A 158 -7.52 19.59 3.26
CA GLU A 158 -8.82 20.22 3.52
C GLU A 158 -10.00 19.33 3.12
N THR A 159 -9.74 18.26 2.37
CA THR A 159 -10.77 17.34 1.86
C THR A 159 -11.13 16.24 2.88
N ARG A 160 -12.30 15.63 2.69
CA ARG A 160 -12.75 14.46 3.46
C ARG A 160 -11.90 13.22 3.16
N LEU A 161 -11.45 13.07 1.91
CA LEU A 161 -10.62 11.95 1.47
C LEU A 161 -9.18 12.40 1.30
N VAL A 162 -8.24 11.69 1.94
CA VAL A 162 -6.81 11.89 1.77
C VAL A 162 -6.19 10.62 1.23
N ALA A 163 -5.54 10.73 0.07
CA ALA A 163 -4.76 9.65 -0.53
C ALA A 163 -3.26 9.87 -0.28
N PHE A 164 -2.53 8.78 -0.10
CA PHE A 164 -1.09 8.74 0.05
C PHE A 164 -0.50 7.91 -1.08
N THR A 165 0.54 8.45 -1.69
CA THR A 165 1.38 7.72 -2.64
C THR A 165 2.82 8.18 -2.50
N ASP A 166 3.76 7.38 -3.01
CA ASP A 166 5.19 7.64 -2.83
C ASP A 166 5.77 8.37 -4.05
N ASP A 167 6.88 9.08 -3.86
CA ASP A 167 7.52 9.86 -4.93
C ASP A 167 8.17 9.00 -6.04
N ASP A 168 8.18 7.68 -5.89
CA ASP A 168 8.67 6.67 -6.83
C ASP A 168 7.53 5.84 -7.44
N THR A 169 6.32 6.43 -7.46
CA THR A 169 5.13 5.80 -8.04
C THR A 169 4.55 6.59 -9.22
N GLU A 170 3.81 5.88 -10.07
CA GLU A 170 2.97 6.43 -11.13
C GLU A 170 1.57 5.85 -10.95
N VAL A 171 0.62 6.70 -10.58
CA VAL A 171 -0.78 6.31 -10.37
C VAL A 171 -1.49 6.12 -11.71
N ASP A 172 -2.48 5.22 -11.77
CA ASP A 172 -3.37 5.14 -12.93
C ASP A 172 -4.20 6.42 -13.12
N THR A 173 -4.59 6.70 -14.37
CA THR A 173 -5.39 7.89 -14.71
C THR A 173 -6.73 7.93 -13.98
N ALA A 174 -7.37 6.78 -13.72
CA ALA A 174 -8.62 6.71 -12.97
C ALA A 174 -8.43 6.46 -11.47
N TRP A 175 -7.18 6.46 -10.96
CA TRP A 175 -6.85 6.07 -9.58
C TRP A 175 -7.63 6.85 -8.52
N ALA A 176 -7.59 8.19 -8.56
CA ALA A 176 -8.27 9.02 -7.57
C ALA A 176 -9.80 8.85 -7.63
N ARG A 177 -10.37 8.74 -8.84
CA ARG A 177 -11.80 8.52 -9.07
C ARG A 177 -12.28 7.18 -8.54
N ARG A 178 -11.49 6.12 -8.70
CA ARG A 178 -11.80 4.76 -8.20
C ARG A 178 -11.65 4.66 -6.68
N LEU A 179 -10.64 5.31 -6.10
CA LEU A 179 -10.52 5.44 -4.64
C LEU A 179 -11.74 6.15 -4.05
N ALA A 180 -12.11 7.31 -4.59
CA ALA A 180 -13.30 8.04 -4.15
C ALA A 180 -14.59 7.22 -4.35
N GLY A 181 -14.67 6.48 -5.45
CA GLY A 181 -15.76 5.54 -5.74
C GLY A 181 -15.92 4.45 -4.68
N ALA A 182 -14.83 3.85 -4.22
CA ALA A 182 -14.87 2.83 -3.18
C ALA A 182 -15.46 3.35 -1.86
N PHE A 183 -15.15 4.60 -1.47
CA PHE A 183 -15.76 5.25 -0.30
C PHE A 183 -17.24 5.60 -0.49
N ALA A 184 -17.67 5.84 -1.72
CA ALA A 184 -19.05 6.15 -2.06
C ALA A 184 -19.92 4.87 -2.12
N ALA A 185 -19.34 3.76 -2.59
CA ALA A 185 -20.01 2.47 -2.66
C ALA A 185 -20.29 1.87 -1.28
N ASP A 186 -19.41 2.11 -0.30
CA ASP A 186 -19.60 1.65 1.08
C ASP A 186 -19.24 2.76 2.10
N PRO A 187 -20.25 3.41 2.72
CA PRO A 187 -20.03 4.43 3.72
C PRO A 187 -19.26 3.95 4.98
N GLU A 188 -19.30 2.65 5.32
CA GLU A 188 -18.59 2.10 6.48
C GLU A 188 -17.07 2.01 6.25
N VAL A 189 -16.64 2.00 4.99
CA VAL A 189 -15.21 1.97 4.63
C VAL A 189 -14.56 3.28 5.05
N VAL A 190 -13.47 3.13 5.81
CA VAL A 190 -12.65 4.23 6.34
C VAL A 190 -11.32 4.35 5.61
N CYS A 191 -10.81 3.24 5.07
CA CYS A 191 -9.54 3.21 4.35
C CYS A 191 -9.63 2.26 3.16
N VAL A 192 -9.08 2.69 2.02
CA VAL A 192 -9.03 1.94 0.76
C VAL A 192 -7.57 1.78 0.38
N SER A 193 -7.17 0.58 -0.01
CA SER A 193 -5.88 0.32 -0.66
C SER A 193 -6.09 -0.37 -2.01
N GLY A 194 -5.01 -0.56 -2.76
CA GLY A 194 -5.05 -1.28 -4.03
C GLY A 194 -3.69 -1.88 -4.43
N PRO A 195 -3.60 -2.44 -5.64
CA PRO A 195 -2.39 -3.07 -6.14
C PRO A 195 -1.23 -2.08 -6.25
N VAL A 196 -0.02 -2.53 -5.95
CA VAL A 196 1.23 -1.83 -6.28
C VAL A 196 2.01 -2.75 -7.22
N LEU A 197 2.10 -2.35 -8.48
CA LEU A 197 2.70 -3.11 -9.57
C LEU A 197 4.10 -2.59 -9.87
N ALA A 198 4.98 -3.39 -10.46
CA ALA A 198 6.26 -2.90 -10.96
C ALA A 198 6.04 -1.89 -12.10
N ALA A 199 6.75 -0.76 -12.07
CA ALA A 199 6.77 0.21 -13.17
C ALA A 199 7.65 -0.25 -14.34
N ARG A 200 8.70 -1.01 -14.02
CA ARG A 200 9.70 -1.52 -14.95
C ARG A 200 10.34 -2.79 -14.39
N LEU A 201 10.80 -3.64 -15.30
CA LEU A 201 11.49 -4.90 -15.01
C LEU A 201 12.66 -5.06 -16.00
N ASP A 202 13.46 -4.01 -16.12
CA ASP A 202 14.57 -3.92 -17.08
C ASP A 202 15.83 -4.65 -16.60
N THR A 203 15.94 -4.88 -15.29
CA THR A 203 17.12 -5.50 -14.68
C THR A 203 16.75 -6.73 -13.85
N GLU A 204 17.73 -7.61 -13.64
CA GLU A 204 17.60 -8.78 -12.76
C GLU A 204 17.22 -8.35 -11.33
N GLN A 205 17.70 -7.20 -10.87
CA GLN A 205 17.39 -6.66 -9.55
C GLN A 205 15.93 -6.23 -9.42
N GLU A 206 15.36 -5.65 -10.48
CA GLU A 206 13.95 -5.26 -10.53
C GLU A 206 13.04 -6.48 -10.58
N LEU A 207 13.41 -7.50 -11.37
CA LEU A 207 12.72 -8.79 -11.40
C LEU A 207 12.75 -9.49 -10.03
N LEU A 208 13.92 -9.52 -9.39
CA LEU A 208 14.06 -10.08 -8.05
C LEU A 208 13.24 -9.28 -7.02
N ALA A 209 13.18 -7.95 -7.14
CA ALA A 209 12.37 -7.11 -6.27
C ALA A 209 10.87 -7.40 -6.44
N ASP A 210 10.34 -7.47 -7.67
CA ASP A 210 8.93 -7.79 -7.94
C ASP A 210 8.54 -9.13 -7.30
N ALA A 211 9.35 -10.17 -7.56
CA ALA A 211 9.14 -11.51 -7.01
C ALA A 211 9.25 -11.56 -5.47
N THR A 212 10.21 -10.84 -4.89
CA THR A 212 10.48 -10.89 -3.44
C THR A 212 9.46 -10.08 -2.64
N LEU A 213 9.00 -8.95 -3.18
CA LEU A 213 8.15 -8.00 -2.46
C LEU A 213 6.67 -8.38 -2.52
N GLY A 214 6.21 -8.96 -3.63
CA GLY A 214 4.85 -9.51 -3.75
C GLY A 214 3.73 -8.47 -3.53
N TRP A 215 3.94 -7.26 -4.02
CA TRP A 215 3.13 -6.08 -3.70
C TRP A 215 1.80 -5.94 -4.47
N ALA A 216 1.63 -6.71 -5.55
CA ALA A 216 0.42 -6.67 -6.37
C ALA A 216 -0.82 -7.18 -5.64
N LYS A 217 -0.68 -8.10 -4.67
CA LYS A 217 -1.76 -8.62 -3.78
C LYS A 217 -3.03 -9.12 -4.47
N GLY A 218 -2.96 -9.38 -5.77
CA GLY A 218 -4.06 -9.89 -6.59
C GLY A 218 -5.10 -8.84 -6.97
N PHE A 219 -6.08 -9.29 -7.74
CA PHE A 219 -7.05 -8.45 -8.45
C PHE A 219 -8.50 -8.73 -8.04
N ARG A 220 -8.71 -9.11 -6.78
CA ARG A 220 -10.04 -9.38 -6.21
C ARG A 220 -10.39 -8.32 -5.17
N PRO A 221 -11.59 -7.71 -5.23
CA PRO A 221 -12.05 -6.82 -4.17
C PRO A 221 -12.10 -7.54 -2.83
N ARG A 222 -11.72 -6.87 -1.75
CA ARG A 222 -11.78 -7.42 -0.39
C ARG A 222 -12.20 -6.35 0.60
N THR A 223 -12.90 -6.79 1.64
CA THR A 223 -13.21 -5.96 2.81
C THR A 223 -12.65 -6.62 4.05
N PHE A 224 -12.11 -5.81 4.97
CA PHE A 224 -11.46 -6.26 6.19
C PHE A 224 -12.06 -5.53 7.40
N SER A 225 -12.68 -6.30 8.30
CA SER A 225 -13.19 -5.78 9.57
C SER A 225 -13.04 -6.82 10.67
N LEU A 226 -13.09 -6.38 11.94
CA LEU A 226 -13.12 -7.31 13.07
C LEU A 226 -14.43 -8.13 13.13
N ALA A 227 -15.53 -7.58 12.58
CA ALA A 227 -16.83 -8.24 12.56
C ALA A 227 -16.88 -9.38 11.53
N ALA A 228 -16.19 -9.22 10.40
CA ALA A 228 -16.09 -10.22 9.34
C ALA A 228 -14.62 -10.43 8.96
N PRO A 229 -13.82 -11.11 9.80
CA PRO A 229 -12.41 -11.33 9.52
C PRO A 229 -12.24 -12.26 8.30
N PRO A 230 -11.18 -12.06 7.50
CA PRO A 230 -10.96 -12.85 6.30
C PRO A 230 -10.58 -14.30 6.65
N ALA A 231 -11.22 -15.26 5.97
CA ALA A 231 -11.06 -16.69 6.25
C ALA A 231 -9.64 -17.22 5.99
N ASP A 232 -8.88 -16.57 5.11
CA ASP A 232 -7.51 -16.91 4.73
C ASP A 232 -6.45 -16.40 5.73
N SER A 233 -6.85 -15.81 6.87
CA SER A 233 -5.94 -15.25 7.87
C SER A 233 -6.28 -15.64 9.31
N ALA A 234 -5.62 -16.69 9.81
CA ALA A 234 -5.79 -17.13 11.20
C ALA A 234 -5.30 -16.12 12.26
N ILE A 235 -4.45 -15.17 11.88
CA ILE A 235 -3.86 -14.18 12.79
C ILE A 235 -4.42 -12.77 12.58
N PHE A 236 -5.51 -12.61 11.84
CA PHE A 236 -6.11 -11.30 11.58
C PHE A 236 -6.37 -10.49 12.88
N PRO A 237 -6.06 -9.19 12.93
CA PRO A 237 -5.51 -8.34 11.86
C PRO A 237 -3.98 -8.30 11.78
N PHE A 238 -3.24 -9.13 12.53
CA PHE A 238 -1.78 -9.09 12.63
C PHE A 238 -1.03 -9.68 11.42
N ALA A 239 -1.70 -9.78 10.26
CA ALA A 239 -1.12 -10.08 8.96
C ALA A 239 -1.23 -8.82 8.06
N PRO A 240 -0.48 -7.74 8.34
CA PRO A 240 -0.66 -6.44 7.69
C PRO A 240 -0.41 -6.48 6.18
N GLY A 241 0.37 -7.46 5.70
CA GLY A 241 0.58 -7.71 4.27
C GLY A 241 -0.71 -7.91 3.48
N LEU A 242 -1.82 -8.33 4.12
CA LEU A 242 -3.12 -8.47 3.47
C LEU A 242 -3.88 -7.16 3.30
N LEU A 243 -3.56 -6.12 4.09
CA LEU A 243 -4.41 -4.95 4.26
C LEU A 243 -4.14 -3.82 3.26
N GLY A 244 -2.90 -3.69 2.78
CA GLY A 244 -2.50 -2.58 1.89
C GLY A 244 -1.02 -2.24 1.98
N ILE A 245 -0.57 -1.26 1.19
CA ILE A 245 0.80 -0.72 1.20
C ILE A 245 0.69 0.80 1.24
N GLY A 246 1.59 1.47 1.98
CA GLY A 246 1.58 2.92 2.13
C GLY A 246 1.67 3.72 0.81
N ALA A 247 2.21 3.11 -0.25
CA ALA A 247 2.32 3.69 -1.59
C ALA A 247 0.97 3.78 -2.35
N ASN A 248 -0.06 3.07 -1.89
CA ASN A 248 -1.39 3.08 -2.50
C ASN A 248 -2.47 2.94 -1.43
N LEU A 249 -2.79 4.07 -0.79
CA LEU A 249 -3.71 4.12 0.34
C LEU A 249 -4.52 5.41 0.31
N ALA A 250 -5.82 5.35 0.56
CA ALA A 250 -6.65 6.50 0.84
C ALA A 250 -7.46 6.29 2.12
N VAL A 251 -7.76 7.36 2.84
CA VAL A 251 -8.42 7.31 4.14
C VAL A 251 -9.38 8.49 4.33
N ARG A 252 -10.41 8.29 5.16
CA ARG A 252 -11.21 9.39 5.70
C ARG A 252 -10.35 10.25 6.64
N ALA A 253 -10.21 11.53 6.32
CA ALA A 253 -9.26 12.42 6.96
C ALA A 253 -9.55 12.66 8.45
N ASP A 254 -10.84 12.77 8.81
CA ASP A 254 -11.31 12.88 10.18
C ASP A 254 -10.91 11.67 11.03
N VAL A 255 -11.16 10.45 10.54
CA VAL A 255 -10.81 9.22 11.24
C VAL A 255 -9.29 9.08 11.37
N ALA A 256 -8.54 9.33 10.29
CA ALA A 256 -7.09 9.28 10.32
C ALA A 256 -6.50 10.24 11.37
N ARG A 257 -7.07 11.45 11.51
CA ARG A 257 -6.67 12.41 12.54
C ARG A 257 -7.07 11.96 13.93
N GLU A 258 -8.31 11.47 14.10
CA GLU A 258 -8.83 10.98 15.38
C GLU A 258 -7.95 9.86 15.94
N ILE A 259 -7.54 8.91 15.09
CA ILE A 259 -6.70 7.82 15.56
C ILE A 259 -5.25 8.22 15.84
N GLY A 260 -4.85 9.44 15.46
CA GLY A 260 -3.53 10.02 15.72
C GLY A 260 -2.56 10.04 14.53
N GLY A 261 -3.04 9.80 13.31
CA GLY A 261 -2.22 9.73 12.09
C GLY A 261 -1.27 8.53 12.07
N PHE A 262 -0.21 8.60 11.27
CA PHE A 262 0.86 7.60 11.23
C PHE A 262 1.76 7.71 12.48
N ASP A 263 2.21 6.56 13.00
CA ASP A 263 3.17 6.55 14.12
C ASP A 263 4.57 6.94 13.63
N GLU A 264 5.09 8.07 14.13
CA GLU A 264 6.41 8.60 13.79
C GLU A 264 7.58 7.79 14.38
N ALA A 265 7.29 6.76 15.18
CA ALA A 265 8.26 5.73 15.53
C ALA A 265 8.53 4.73 14.40
N PHE A 266 7.75 4.75 13.31
CA PHE A 266 7.87 3.86 12.16
C PHE A 266 8.22 4.57 10.86
N GLY A 267 8.68 3.77 9.89
CA GLY A 267 8.88 4.19 8.50
C GLY A 267 10.28 4.69 8.13
N PRO A 268 10.57 4.83 6.82
CA PRO A 268 11.81 5.41 6.33
C PRO A 268 12.18 6.73 7.02
N GLY A 269 13.46 6.89 7.36
CA GLY A 269 13.98 8.04 8.11
C GLY A 269 13.95 7.88 9.64
N SER A 270 13.21 6.90 10.16
CA SER A 270 13.23 6.49 11.57
C SER A 270 14.19 5.30 11.82
N PRO A 271 14.62 5.04 13.07
CA PRO A 271 15.42 3.86 13.40
C PRO A 271 14.79 2.51 13.04
N THR A 272 13.45 2.41 12.94
CA THR A 272 12.74 1.16 12.57
C THR A 272 12.66 0.93 11.07
N ARG A 273 13.00 1.94 10.25
CA ARG A 273 13.18 1.90 8.79
C ARG A 273 11.93 1.59 7.94
N SER A 274 10.88 1.01 8.52
CA SER A 274 9.61 0.64 7.86
C SER A 274 8.53 0.38 8.91
N GLY A 275 7.35 -0.12 8.50
CA GLY A 275 6.28 -0.63 9.36
C GLY A 275 5.18 0.38 9.68
N GLU A 276 5.23 1.58 9.12
CA GLU A 276 4.29 2.65 9.41
C GLU A 276 2.90 2.40 8.84
N ASP A 277 2.83 1.85 7.63
CA ASP A 277 1.57 1.46 6.98
C ASP A 277 0.96 0.22 7.67
N CYS A 278 1.79 -0.77 8.00
CA CYS A 278 1.41 -1.95 8.74
C CYS A 278 0.79 -1.58 10.10
N GLU A 279 1.45 -0.69 10.83
CA GLU A 279 0.95 -0.20 12.11
C GLU A 279 -0.35 0.59 11.95
N PHE A 280 -0.41 1.50 10.99
CA PHE A 280 -1.57 2.35 10.74
C PHE A 280 -2.82 1.54 10.35
N LEU A 281 -2.69 0.62 9.39
CA LEU A 281 -3.77 -0.24 8.92
C LEU A 281 -4.28 -1.18 10.03
N VAL A 282 -3.37 -1.80 10.80
CA VAL A 282 -3.78 -2.66 11.92
C VAL A 282 -4.46 -1.84 13.01
N ARG A 283 -3.99 -0.63 13.30
CA ARG A 283 -4.62 0.26 14.28
C ARG A 283 -6.03 0.67 13.86
N LEU A 284 -6.26 0.97 12.58
CA LEU A 284 -7.61 1.25 12.06
C LEU A 284 -8.55 0.05 12.29
N VAL A 285 -8.12 -1.16 11.95
CA VAL A 285 -8.93 -2.36 12.16
C VAL A 285 -9.17 -2.62 13.65
N LEU A 286 -8.15 -2.46 14.50
CA LEU A 286 -8.28 -2.61 15.96
C LEU A 286 -9.16 -1.54 16.61
N ALA A 287 -9.33 -0.38 15.96
CA ALA A 287 -10.29 0.65 16.34
C ALA A 287 -11.73 0.34 15.87
N GLY A 288 -11.94 -0.77 15.14
CA GLY A 288 -13.24 -1.23 14.69
C GLY A 288 -13.65 -0.74 13.30
N HIS A 289 -12.75 -0.06 12.58
CA HIS A 289 -13.04 0.45 11.25
C HIS A 289 -12.95 -0.63 10.17
N VAL A 290 -13.62 -0.37 9.06
CA VAL A 290 -13.63 -1.21 7.86
C VAL A 290 -12.61 -0.70 6.86
N LEU A 291 -11.78 -1.61 6.35
CA LEU A 291 -10.83 -1.37 5.27
C LEU A 291 -11.31 -2.08 4.00
N ALA A 292 -11.13 -1.46 2.84
CA ALA A 292 -11.36 -2.06 1.54
C ALA A 292 -10.06 -2.17 0.73
N TYR A 293 -10.02 -3.17 -0.14
CA TYR A 293 -9.03 -3.33 -1.20
C TYR A 293 -9.76 -3.23 -2.53
N GLU A 294 -9.49 -2.16 -3.29
CA GLU A 294 -10.08 -1.90 -4.61
C GLU A 294 -9.03 -2.20 -5.68
N PRO A 295 -9.10 -3.38 -6.35
CA PRO A 295 -8.13 -3.80 -7.34
C PRO A 295 -8.06 -2.85 -8.54
N ALA A 296 -9.13 -2.09 -8.80
CA ALA A 296 -9.15 -1.13 -9.89
C ALA A 296 -8.38 0.16 -9.58
N ALA A 297 -8.02 0.45 -8.34
CA ALA A 297 -7.19 1.59 -7.97
C ALA A 297 -5.73 1.15 -7.85
N TRP A 298 -5.04 0.92 -8.96
CA TRP A 298 -3.63 0.48 -8.97
C TRP A 298 -2.64 1.62 -9.15
N VAL A 299 -1.39 1.37 -8.73
CA VAL A 299 -0.23 2.23 -8.99
C VAL A 299 0.93 1.38 -9.50
N ARG A 300 1.83 2.00 -10.26
CA ARG A 300 3.12 1.45 -10.64
C ARG A 300 4.21 2.01 -9.74
N HIS A 301 5.16 1.20 -9.32
CA HIS A 301 6.25 1.58 -8.42
C HIS A 301 7.60 1.25 -9.05
N HIS A 302 8.53 2.21 -8.99
CA HIS A 302 9.89 2.06 -9.47
C HIS A 302 10.75 1.33 -8.43
N HIS A 303 11.05 0.06 -8.67
CA HIS A 303 11.95 -0.69 -7.79
C HIS A 303 13.36 -0.09 -7.78
N ARG A 304 14.07 -0.38 -6.68
CA ARG A 304 15.50 -0.10 -6.58
C ARG A 304 16.22 -0.96 -7.61
N SER A 305 17.08 -0.33 -8.41
CA SER A 305 17.81 -1.01 -9.49
C SER A 305 19.11 -1.69 -9.02
N ASP A 306 19.44 -1.62 -7.72
CA ASP A 306 20.66 -2.18 -7.16
C ASP A 306 20.40 -3.18 -6.02
N LEU A 307 21.23 -4.22 -5.94
CA LEU A 307 21.07 -5.31 -4.97
C LEU A 307 21.26 -4.86 -3.52
N VAL A 308 22.16 -3.89 -3.28
CA VAL A 308 22.42 -3.39 -1.93
C VAL A 308 21.18 -2.67 -1.41
N GLY A 309 20.61 -1.79 -2.23
CA GLY A 309 19.36 -1.11 -1.98
C GLY A 309 18.22 -2.09 -1.73
N LEU A 310 18.05 -3.14 -2.54
CA LEU A 310 17.02 -4.16 -2.31
C LEU A 310 17.23 -4.90 -0.97
N GLN A 311 18.48 -5.30 -0.66
CA GLN A 311 18.80 -5.96 0.61
C GLN A 311 18.50 -5.06 1.81
N GLU A 312 18.89 -3.79 1.76
CA GLU A 312 18.57 -2.80 2.80
C GLU A 312 17.05 -2.60 2.97
N GLN A 313 16.29 -2.69 1.88
CA GLN A 313 14.83 -2.61 1.90
C GLN A 313 14.23 -3.80 2.65
N VAL A 314 14.63 -5.03 2.28
CA VAL A 314 14.15 -6.27 2.89
C VAL A 314 14.57 -6.37 4.37
N GLU A 315 15.80 -5.97 4.71
CA GLU A 315 16.25 -5.84 6.09
C GLU A 315 15.40 -4.81 6.86
N GLY A 316 15.11 -3.66 6.23
CA GLY A 316 14.23 -2.64 6.79
C GLY A 316 12.83 -3.15 7.11
N TYR A 317 12.25 -3.99 6.25
CA TYR A 317 10.95 -4.62 6.51
C TYR A 317 10.99 -5.59 7.68
N ALA A 318 12.07 -6.35 7.84
CA ALA A 318 12.27 -7.20 9.00
C ALA A 318 12.38 -6.39 10.30
N VAL A 319 13.14 -5.29 10.30
CA VAL A 319 13.22 -4.37 11.46
C VAL A 319 11.84 -3.77 11.77
N GLY A 320 11.14 -3.28 10.75
CA GLY A 320 9.82 -2.66 10.88
C GLY A 320 8.78 -3.62 11.46
N LEU A 321 8.71 -4.84 10.93
CA LEU A 321 7.84 -5.90 11.44
C LEU A 321 8.14 -6.24 12.91
N ALA A 322 9.41 -6.42 13.26
CA ALA A 322 9.79 -6.71 14.65
C ALA A 322 9.48 -5.52 15.58
N GLY A 323 9.67 -4.29 15.12
CA GLY A 323 9.25 -3.09 15.83
C GLY A 323 7.73 -3.04 16.05
N PHE A 324 6.95 -3.38 15.03
CA PHE A 324 5.48 -3.43 15.11
C PHE A 324 5.03 -4.48 16.12
N LEU A 325 5.57 -5.71 16.05
CA LEU A 325 5.29 -6.77 17.03
C LEU A 325 5.69 -6.35 18.45
N THR A 326 6.75 -5.56 18.60
CA THR A 326 7.13 -4.99 19.90
C THR A 326 6.08 -3.99 20.39
N LYS A 327 5.54 -3.13 19.53
CA LYS A 327 4.43 -2.24 19.89
C LYS A 327 3.19 -3.02 20.32
N VAL A 328 2.84 -4.10 19.61
CA VAL A 328 1.76 -5.02 20.00
C VAL A 328 2.03 -5.59 21.39
N ALA A 329 3.26 -6.09 21.64
CA ALA A 329 3.66 -6.66 22.92
C ALA A 329 3.66 -5.65 24.08
N LEU A 330 3.91 -4.38 23.82
CA LEU A 330 3.89 -3.34 24.85
C LEU A 330 2.49 -2.77 25.10
N SER A 331 1.53 -3.00 24.22
CA SER A 331 0.13 -2.60 24.38
C SER A 331 -0.66 -3.69 25.13
N PRO A 332 -1.22 -3.44 26.33
CA PRO A 332 -2.01 -4.46 27.04
C PRO A 332 -3.20 -4.99 26.22
N ARG A 333 -3.92 -4.10 25.53
CA ARG A 333 -5.03 -4.47 24.63
C ARG A 333 -4.53 -5.13 23.35
N GLY A 334 -3.42 -4.65 22.79
CA GLY A 334 -2.78 -5.26 21.62
C GLY A 334 -2.32 -6.70 21.88
N ARG A 335 -1.63 -6.92 23.01
CA ARG A 335 -1.27 -8.25 23.50
C ARG A 335 -2.49 -9.14 23.65
N ALA A 336 -3.52 -8.68 24.35
CA ALA A 336 -4.74 -9.47 24.56
C ALA A 336 -5.40 -9.85 23.23
N ALA A 337 -5.48 -8.91 22.28
CA ALA A 337 -6.00 -9.16 20.94
C ALA A 337 -5.16 -10.18 20.17
N ALA A 338 -3.83 -10.10 20.24
CA ALA A 338 -2.92 -11.04 19.58
C ALA A 338 -2.99 -12.45 20.19
N LEU A 339 -2.99 -12.57 21.53
CA LEU A 339 -3.08 -13.85 22.24
C LEU A 339 -4.36 -14.61 21.88
N ARG A 340 -5.49 -13.90 21.70
CA ARG A 340 -6.77 -14.49 21.25
C ARG A 340 -6.68 -15.16 19.88
N ARG A 341 -5.67 -14.87 19.07
CA ARG A 341 -5.47 -15.47 17.74
C ARG A 341 -4.60 -16.72 17.74
N ILE A 342 -3.85 -16.99 18.82
CA ILE A 342 -2.95 -18.14 18.91
C ILE A 342 -3.67 -19.48 18.64
N PRO A 343 -4.84 -19.79 19.24
CA PRO A 343 -5.51 -21.07 18.98
C PRO A 343 -5.92 -21.25 17.51
N ALA A 344 -6.36 -20.18 16.85
CA ALA A 344 -6.68 -20.22 15.43
C ALA A 344 -5.42 -20.45 14.57
N ALA A 345 -4.31 -19.79 14.90
CA ALA A 345 -3.03 -19.98 14.23
C ALA A 345 -2.51 -21.42 14.36
N VAL A 346 -2.54 -21.98 15.58
CA VAL A 346 -2.10 -23.37 15.85
C VAL A 346 -2.97 -24.37 15.10
N ARG A 347 -4.31 -24.22 15.12
CA ARG A 347 -5.22 -25.09 14.35
C ARG A 347 -4.93 -25.06 12.85
N ARG A 348 -4.63 -23.88 12.30
CA ARG A 348 -4.29 -23.75 10.88
C ARG A 348 -2.95 -24.41 10.55
N LEU A 349 -1.94 -24.25 11.42
CA LEU A 349 -0.65 -24.94 11.26
C LEU A 349 -0.81 -26.46 11.32
N GLY A 350 -1.63 -26.97 12.25
CA GLY A 350 -1.98 -28.40 12.31
C GLY A 350 -2.65 -28.88 11.02
N ALA A 351 -3.65 -28.15 10.53
CA ALA A 351 -4.34 -28.49 9.29
C ALA A 351 -3.44 -28.42 8.03
N ILE A 352 -2.41 -27.57 8.02
CA ILE A 352 -1.40 -27.53 6.95
C ILE A 352 -0.46 -28.75 7.09
N ALA A 353 0.05 -29.00 8.29
CA ALA A 353 0.91 -30.15 8.55
C ALA A 353 0.22 -31.49 8.25
N ASP A 354 -1.08 -31.62 8.53
CA ASP A 354 -1.89 -32.81 8.21
C ASP A 354 -2.11 -32.97 6.70
N ARG A 355 -2.15 -31.87 5.93
CA ARG A 355 -2.21 -31.91 4.45
C ARG A 355 -0.84 -32.25 3.85
N ASP A 356 0.22 -31.66 4.39
CA ASP A 356 1.60 -31.86 3.93
C ASP A 356 2.15 -33.25 4.32
N ALA A 357 1.63 -33.85 5.39
CA ALA A 357 1.88 -35.27 5.71
C ALA A 357 1.38 -36.24 4.62
N GLY A 358 0.57 -35.76 3.67
CA GLY A 358 0.17 -36.50 2.46
C GLY A 358 1.04 -36.22 1.21
N VAL A 359 1.96 -35.25 1.25
CA VAL A 359 2.78 -34.84 0.10
C VAL A 359 4.23 -34.61 0.56
N THR A 360 5.06 -35.65 0.52
CA THR A 360 6.49 -35.52 0.79
C THR A 360 7.22 -34.87 -0.39
N GLY A 361 7.98 -33.80 -0.11
CA GLY A 361 9.20 -33.49 -0.86
C GLY A 361 9.29 -32.07 -1.42
N GLY A 362 10.20 -31.27 -0.84
CA GLY A 362 10.66 -30.01 -1.44
C GLY A 362 11.15 -29.02 -0.41
N ALA A 363 12.43 -29.08 -0.03
CA ALA A 363 13.06 -28.01 0.72
C ALA A 363 13.24 -26.81 -0.21
N GLU A 364 12.55 -25.70 0.07
CA GLU A 364 12.76 -24.43 -0.64
C GLU A 364 14.21 -23.95 -0.43
N PRO A 365 14.88 -23.41 -1.47
CA PRO A 365 16.19 -22.80 -1.30
C PRO A 365 16.10 -21.61 -0.33
N ALA A 366 17.07 -21.51 0.60
CA ALA A 366 17.14 -20.39 1.52
C ALA A 366 17.28 -19.06 0.75
N ALA A 367 16.31 -18.16 0.92
CA ALA A 367 16.33 -16.85 0.30
C ALA A 367 17.65 -16.08 0.60
N PRO A 368 18.18 -15.31 -0.36
CA PRO A 368 19.39 -14.51 -0.17
C PRO A 368 19.31 -13.65 1.11
N GLY A 369 20.35 -13.67 1.94
CA GLY A 369 20.45 -12.79 3.11
C GLY A 369 19.69 -13.25 4.37
N SER A 370 19.28 -14.52 4.46
CA SER A 370 18.57 -15.08 5.62
C SER A 370 19.21 -14.70 6.97
N GLY A 371 20.53 -14.82 7.14
CA GLY A 371 21.22 -14.46 8.39
C GLY A 371 21.12 -12.97 8.77
N ARG A 372 21.14 -12.07 7.78
CA ARG A 372 20.96 -10.62 7.99
C ARG A 372 19.53 -10.30 8.39
N ARG A 373 18.54 -10.93 7.74
CA ARG A 373 17.12 -10.82 8.07
C ARG A 373 16.82 -11.26 9.52
N HIS A 374 17.41 -12.36 9.98
CA HIS A 374 17.27 -12.81 11.37
C HIS A 374 17.85 -11.80 12.37
N ARG A 375 19.04 -11.25 12.09
CA ARG A 375 19.64 -10.19 12.93
C ARG A 375 18.78 -8.93 12.96
N ALA A 376 18.21 -8.54 11.81
CA ALA A 376 17.29 -7.42 11.71
C ALA A 376 16.05 -7.61 12.60
N LEU A 377 15.44 -8.80 12.58
CA LEU A 377 14.31 -9.15 13.48
C LEU A 377 14.69 -9.02 14.96
N LEU A 378 15.87 -9.53 15.36
CA LEU A 378 16.33 -9.46 16.75
C LEU A 378 16.61 -8.01 17.21
N SER A 379 17.02 -7.13 16.30
CA SER A 379 17.30 -5.72 16.60
C SER A 379 16.03 -4.85 16.72
N GLY A 380 14.92 -5.30 16.14
CA GLY A 380 13.67 -4.54 16.03
C GLY A 380 13.12 -3.98 17.34
N PRO A 381 13.03 -4.77 18.45
CA PRO A 381 12.51 -4.26 19.71
C PRO A 381 13.29 -3.06 20.27
N TRP A 382 14.61 -3.14 20.25
CA TRP A 382 15.47 -2.05 20.72
C TRP A 382 15.37 -0.83 19.80
N LEU A 383 15.37 -1.04 18.49
CA LEU A 383 15.21 0.03 17.49
C LEU A 383 13.86 0.73 17.62
N TYR A 384 12.77 0.00 17.88
CA TYR A 384 11.46 0.60 18.14
C TYR A 384 11.46 1.45 19.41
N LEU A 385 12.00 0.96 20.53
CA LEU A 385 12.08 1.74 21.76
C LEU A 385 12.92 3.01 21.59
N ARG A 386 14.03 2.93 20.85
CA ARG A 386 14.85 4.09 20.48
C ARG A 386 14.08 5.07 19.59
N SER A 387 13.39 4.56 18.58
CA SER A 387 12.58 5.36 17.64
C SER A 387 11.46 6.10 18.36
N ARG A 388 10.69 5.38 19.19
CA ARG A 388 9.63 5.95 20.04
C ARG A 388 10.14 7.07 20.94
N ARG A 389 11.28 6.88 21.61
CA ARG A 389 11.88 7.93 22.45
C ARG A 389 12.30 9.15 21.62
N ARG A 390 12.85 8.93 20.43
CA ARG A 390 13.24 10.01 19.50
C ARG A 390 12.02 10.81 19.07
N ALA A 391 10.98 10.14 18.56
CA ALA A 391 9.74 10.77 18.11
C ALA A 391 9.12 11.62 19.22
N LEU A 392 8.96 11.08 20.43
CA LEU A 392 8.41 11.82 21.57
C LEU A 392 9.25 13.06 21.95
N ARG A 393 10.59 12.96 21.92
CA ARG A 393 11.49 14.09 22.23
C ARG A 393 11.42 15.20 21.19
N SER A 394 11.12 14.89 19.94
CA SER A 394 10.98 15.87 18.86
C SER A 394 9.54 16.35 18.68
N GLY A 395 8.64 16.11 19.64
CA GLY A 395 7.22 16.48 19.54
C GLY A 395 6.42 15.67 18.51
N GLY A 396 6.95 14.52 18.09
CA GLY A 396 6.31 13.63 17.13
C GLY A 396 5.19 12.78 17.70
N ARG A 397 4.33 12.27 16.81
CA ARG A 397 3.16 11.46 17.17
C ARG A 397 3.54 10.00 17.36
N VAL A 398 3.22 9.44 18.53
CA VAL A 398 3.32 7.99 18.82
C VAL A 398 1.98 7.52 19.42
N PRO A 399 0.95 7.33 18.58
CA PRO A 399 -0.38 6.96 19.05
C PRO A 399 -0.38 5.56 19.68
N PRO A 400 -1.26 5.28 20.66
CA PRO A 400 -1.42 3.92 21.18
C PRO A 400 -1.97 3.00 20.09
N LEU A 401 -1.58 1.72 20.09
CA LEU A 401 -2.05 0.75 19.09
C LEU A 401 -3.57 0.54 19.13
N VAL A 402 -4.16 0.60 20.33
CA VAL A 402 -5.60 0.46 20.56
C VAL A 402 -6.04 1.63 21.41
N LEU A 403 -6.85 2.53 20.85
CA LEU A 403 -7.43 3.65 21.59
C LEU A 403 -8.39 3.12 22.66
N ALA A 404 -8.56 3.86 23.76
CA ALA A 404 -9.68 3.56 24.65
C ALA A 404 -10.98 3.78 23.84
N ALA A 405 -11.96 2.88 24.00
CA ALA A 405 -13.24 3.05 23.34
C ALA A 405 -13.78 4.45 23.67
N VAL A 406 -13.95 5.28 22.64
CA VAL A 406 -14.77 6.48 22.77
C VAL A 406 -16.18 5.96 23.00
N PRO A 407 -16.82 6.24 24.14
CA PRO A 407 -18.22 5.87 24.31
C PRO A 407 -19.01 6.46 23.14
N PRO A 408 -19.96 5.73 22.53
CA PRO A 408 -20.71 6.25 21.41
C PRO A 408 -21.27 7.61 21.80
N ALA A 409 -21.08 8.61 20.93
CA ALA A 409 -21.69 9.92 21.09
C ALA A 409 -23.18 9.67 21.39
N ARG A 410 -23.64 10.12 22.57
CA ARG A 410 -25.05 9.98 22.95
C ARG A 410 -25.84 10.59 21.81
N ALA A 411 -26.62 9.76 21.10
CA ALA A 411 -27.64 10.25 20.20
C ALA A 411 -28.45 11.28 21.01
N GLU A 412 -28.40 12.54 20.60
CA GLU A 412 -29.29 13.55 21.15
C GLU A 412 -30.70 13.01 20.94
N ARG A 413 -31.37 12.70 22.06
CA ARG A 413 -32.78 12.31 21.99
C ARG A 413 -33.51 13.47 21.30
N PRO A 414 -34.35 13.21 20.29
CA PRO A 414 -35.20 14.26 19.75
C PRO A 414 -35.94 14.91 20.92
N ARG A 415 -35.84 16.23 21.01
CA ARG A 415 -36.60 17.01 22.00
C ARG A 415 -38.08 16.69 21.77
N GLU A 416 -38.72 16.13 22.79
CA GLU A 416 -40.18 15.95 22.77
C GLU A 416 -40.85 17.31 22.54
N PRO A 417 -41.90 17.37 21.69
CA PRO A 417 -42.65 18.59 21.51
C PRO A 417 -43.34 18.94 22.83
N VAL A 418 -43.04 20.13 23.34
CA VAL A 418 -43.78 20.74 24.45
C VAL A 418 -45.22 20.92 24.00
N LEU A 419 -46.12 20.09 24.52
CA LEU A 419 -47.56 20.30 24.46
C LEU A 419 -47.86 21.60 25.23
N GLY A 420 -48.06 22.68 24.48
CA GLY A 420 -48.61 23.92 25.00
C GLY A 420 -50.08 23.73 25.35
N LEU A 421 -50.38 23.64 26.65
CA LEU A 421 -51.66 24.08 27.19
C LEU A 421 -51.54 25.59 27.43
N HIS A 422 -52.17 26.39 26.58
CA HIS A 422 -52.98 27.57 26.93
C HIS A 422 -53.63 28.16 25.69
#